data_AF-A0A4R0GLV0-F1
#
_entry.id   AF-A0A4R0GLV0-F1
#
_cell.length_a   1.000
_cell.length_b   1.000
_cell.length_c   1.000
_cell.angle_alpha   90.00
_cell.angle_beta   90.00
_cell.angle_gamma   90.00
#
_symmetry.space_group_name_H-M   'P 1'
#
loop_
_entity.id
_entity.type
_entity.pdbx_description
1 polymer ?
#
loop_
_entity_poly.entity_id
_entity_poly.type
_entity_poly.pdbx_seq_one_letter_code
_entity_poly.pdbx_strand_id
1 'polypeptide(L)'
;MGLLMSRLFGDTDSNLSVQTQLTKDTMGMSSVNFLTNNDRNTLAGLYAQAQQQGTDLRYVDDLARDLGDYRMFGGVMANLNNGNMYDNSGHVLTYKFTAEDEVTASRILNGGKISGSVLDDGFVRYELDPGYSPSHLANFQFIESIVNQAGQNHADKEQVSDAQLSVYQQKGNQNFIVEAASEATLKIPEPDFGSVNGKFFVTATGLKHGFRLEGGKVVQHPVDVFQNLSKTPKTLLDYFLKADEADKKTTGITQPLFNFFYPSETLTENQK
;
A
#
# COMPACT_ATOMS: atom_id res chain seq x y z
N MET A 1 19.13 -6.99 24.63
CA MET A 1 17.66 -7.10 24.64
C MET A 1 16.99 -5.94 25.37
N GLY A 2 17.41 -5.57 26.60
CA GLY A 2 16.78 -4.47 27.36
C GLY A 2 16.72 -3.12 26.62
N LEU A 3 17.78 -2.71 25.92
CA LEU A 3 17.78 -1.47 25.13
C LEU A 3 16.74 -1.47 24.00
N LEU A 4 16.59 -2.59 23.28
CA LEU A 4 15.56 -2.74 22.26
C LEU A 4 14.15 -2.63 22.86
N MET A 5 13.91 -3.29 24.00
CA MET A 5 12.60 -3.26 24.66
C MET A 5 12.22 -1.85 25.11
N SER A 6 13.17 -1.13 25.70
CA SER A 6 12.99 0.27 26.09
C SER A 6 12.56 1.14 24.90
N ARG A 7 13.29 1.04 23.78
CA ARG A 7 13.10 1.92 22.63
C ARG A 7 11.87 1.61 21.80
N LEU A 8 11.57 0.33 21.58
CA LEU A 8 10.48 -0.08 20.69
C LEU A 8 9.15 -0.31 21.44
N PHE A 9 9.20 -0.60 22.74
CA PHE A 9 8.04 -1.05 23.51
C PHE A 9 7.80 -0.26 24.81
N GLY A 10 8.67 0.70 25.16
CA GLY A 10 8.46 1.59 26.31
C GLY A 10 8.65 0.94 27.67
N ASP A 11 9.77 0.21 27.85
CA ASP A 11 10.19 -0.42 29.12
C ASP A 11 9.23 -1.49 29.65
N THR A 12 8.66 -2.30 28.76
CA THR A 12 7.89 -3.49 29.15
C THR A 12 8.81 -4.66 29.48
N ASP A 13 8.80 -5.13 30.73
CA ASP A 13 9.52 -6.34 31.19
C ASP A 13 8.90 -7.66 30.70
N SER A 14 7.86 -7.62 29.87
CA SER A 14 7.15 -8.80 29.37
C SER A 14 7.67 -9.26 28.01
N ASN A 15 7.80 -10.57 27.83
CA ASN A 15 7.95 -11.18 26.52
C ASN A 15 6.68 -10.92 25.70
N LEU A 16 6.68 -9.84 24.93
CA LEU A 16 5.56 -9.50 24.05
C LEU A 16 5.44 -10.53 22.93
N SER A 17 4.24 -11.06 22.73
CA SER A 17 3.98 -12.00 21.64
C SER A 17 4.22 -11.35 20.28
N VAL A 18 4.81 -12.13 19.36
CA VAL A 18 4.96 -11.71 17.96
C VAL A 18 3.60 -11.80 17.27
N GLN A 19 3.18 -10.72 16.65
CA GLN A 19 2.01 -10.72 15.77
C GLN A 19 2.41 -11.18 14.38
N THR A 20 1.59 -12.02 13.76
CA THR A 20 1.88 -12.62 12.44
C THR A 20 0.74 -12.43 11.44
N GLN A 21 -0.38 -11.87 11.88
CA GLN A 21 -1.57 -11.69 11.05
C GLN A 21 -2.11 -10.28 11.22
N LEU A 22 -2.43 -9.65 10.09
CA LEU A 22 -3.16 -8.39 10.05
C LEU A 22 -4.66 -8.68 10.15
N THR A 23 -5.24 -8.42 11.33
CA THR A 23 -6.66 -8.62 11.64
C THR A 23 -7.26 -7.31 12.16
N LYS A 24 -8.58 -7.28 12.38
CA LYS A 24 -9.25 -6.13 13.00
C LYS A 24 -8.67 -5.77 14.38
N ASP A 25 -8.17 -6.77 15.11
CA ASP A 25 -7.64 -6.58 16.46
C ASP A 25 -6.18 -6.13 16.44
N THR A 26 -5.41 -6.50 15.42
CA THR A 26 -3.98 -6.20 15.31
C THR A 26 -3.67 -5.00 14.43
N MET A 27 -4.60 -4.56 13.56
CA MET A 27 -4.36 -3.45 12.63
C MET A 27 -4.09 -2.10 13.29
N GLY A 28 -4.51 -1.91 14.53
CA GLY A 28 -4.24 -0.69 15.32
C GLY A 28 -2.96 -0.77 16.16
N MET A 29 -2.25 -1.90 16.16
CA MET A 29 -1.02 -2.06 16.92
C MET A 29 0.16 -1.37 16.22
N SER A 30 1.18 -1.00 16.99
CA SER A 30 2.45 -0.59 16.40
C SER A 30 3.06 -1.75 15.61
N SER A 31 3.58 -1.45 14.42
CA SER A 31 4.15 -2.44 13.50
C SER A 31 5.37 -3.18 14.07
N VAL A 32 6.06 -2.61 15.05
CA VAL A 32 7.15 -3.29 15.78
C VAL A 32 6.67 -4.55 16.53
N ASN A 33 5.37 -4.71 16.78
CA ASN A 33 4.80 -5.95 17.31
C ASN A 33 4.84 -7.12 16.31
N PHE A 34 4.98 -6.83 15.01
CA PHE A 34 5.11 -7.82 13.94
C PHE A 34 6.57 -8.24 13.68
N LEU A 35 7.55 -7.61 14.36
CA LEU A 35 8.94 -8.04 14.31
C LEU A 35 9.05 -9.48 14.82
N THR A 36 9.59 -10.36 13.98
CA THR A 36 9.83 -11.76 14.34
C THR A 36 10.87 -11.86 15.46
N ASN A 37 10.97 -13.01 16.12
CA ASN A 37 12.02 -13.23 17.11
C ASN A 37 13.43 -13.06 16.51
N ASN A 38 13.62 -13.44 15.23
CA ASN A 38 14.88 -13.23 14.54
C ASN A 38 15.14 -11.73 14.33
N ASP A 39 14.15 -10.98 13.85
CA ASP A 39 14.27 -9.53 13.66
C ASP A 39 14.63 -8.83 14.99
N ARG A 40 13.95 -9.19 16.09
CA ARG A 40 14.25 -8.65 17.43
C ARG A 40 15.67 -8.98 17.90
N ASN A 41 16.16 -10.19 17.63
CA ASN A 41 17.54 -10.56 17.96
C ASN A 41 18.56 -9.77 17.14
N THR A 42 18.34 -9.64 15.83
CA THR A 42 19.18 -8.83 14.94
C THR A 42 19.20 -7.37 15.41
N LEU A 43 18.04 -6.75 15.61
CA LEU A 43 17.92 -5.37 16.07
C LEU A 43 18.56 -5.16 17.44
N ALA A 44 18.44 -6.12 18.37
CA ALA A 44 19.13 -6.03 19.65
C ALA A 44 20.67 -6.01 19.50
N GLY A 45 21.21 -6.75 18.53
CA GLY A 45 22.62 -6.68 18.14
C GLY A 45 22.99 -5.33 17.54
N LEU A 46 22.18 -4.81 16.63
CA LEU A 46 22.39 -3.50 16.00
C LEU A 46 22.36 -2.35 17.00
N TYR A 47 21.44 -2.37 17.98
CA TYR A 47 21.44 -1.39 19.07
C TYR A 47 22.72 -1.44 19.91
N ALA A 48 23.19 -2.65 20.26
CA ALA A 48 24.41 -2.80 21.04
C ALA A 48 25.63 -2.30 20.26
N GLN A 49 25.69 -2.60 18.98
CA GLN A 49 26.75 -2.14 18.08
C GLN A 49 26.72 -0.61 17.91
N ALA A 50 25.55 -0.03 17.62
CA ALA A 50 25.39 1.41 17.45
C ALA A 50 25.82 2.16 18.72
N GLN A 51 25.45 1.64 19.90
CA GLN A 51 25.88 2.19 21.18
C GLN A 51 27.41 2.13 21.36
N GLN A 52 28.06 1.03 20.96
CA GLN A 52 29.52 0.89 21.05
C GLN A 52 30.27 1.79 20.06
N GLN A 53 29.72 1.97 18.86
CA GLN A 53 30.31 2.76 17.77
C GLN A 53 30.00 4.26 17.90
N GLY A 54 29.11 4.66 18.80
CA GLY A 54 28.65 6.04 18.93
C GLY A 54 27.72 6.48 17.78
N THR A 55 27.11 5.52 17.09
CA THR A 55 26.05 5.80 16.10
C THR A 55 24.76 6.18 16.84
N ASP A 56 24.04 7.18 16.32
CA ASP A 56 22.76 7.61 16.88
C ASP A 56 21.73 6.47 16.80
N LEU A 57 21.17 6.07 17.94
CA LEU A 57 20.28 4.92 18.03
C LEU A 57 18.97 5.11 17.24
N ARG A 58 18.61 6.34 16.87
CA ARG A 58 17.44 6.63 16.05
C ARG A 58 17.52 5.99 14.66
N TYR A 59 18.73 5.76 14.13
CA TYR A 59 18.88 5.01 12.89
C TYR A 59 18.41 3.55 13.02
N VAL A 60 18.61 2.95 14.20
CA VAL A 60 18.10 1.59 14.48
C VAL A 60 16.60 1.62 14.73
N ASP A 61 16.06 2.68 15.35
CA ASP A 61 14.62 2.84 15.55
C ASP A 61 13.86 2.91 14.22
N ASP A 62 14.35 3.72 13.28
CA ASP A 62 13.75 3.87 11.95
C ASP A 62 13.80 2.53 11.19
N LEU A 63 14.96 1.87 11.19
CA LEU A 63 15.11 0.53 10.59
C LEU A 63 14.15 -0.50 11.21
N ALA A 64 13.98 -0.47 12.54
CA ALA A 64 13.07 -1.37 13.24
C ALA A 64 11.61 -1.11 12.88
N ARG A 65 11.24 0.17 12.69
CA ARG A 65 9.90 0.56 12.28
C ARG A 65 9.60 0.09 10.86
N ASP A 66 10.51 0.33 9.91
CA ASP A 66 10.32 -0.08 8.52
C ASP A 66 10.31 -1.60 8.38
N LEU A 67 11.16 -2.32 9.14
CA LEU A 67 11.12 -3.77 9.19
C LEU A 67 9.80 -4.28 9.78
N GLY A 68 9.27 -3.61 10.81
CA GLY A 68 7.94 -3.88 11.36
C GLY A 68 6.84 -3.67 10.32
N ASP A 69 6.87 -2.55 9.59
CA ASP A 69 5.92 -2.22 8.54
C ASP A 69 5.99 -3.24 7.39
N TYR A 70 7.19 -3.68 7.01
CA TYR A 70 7.39 -4.75 6.04
C TYR A 70 6.76 -6.08 6.50
N ARG A 71 6.93 -6.46 7.77
CA ARG A 71 6.28 -7.67 8.30
C ARG A 71 4.76 -7.54 8.41
N MET A 72 4.27 -6.34 8.74
CA MET A 72 2.84 -6.06 8.93
C MET A 72 2.08 -5.94 7.60
N PHE A 73 2.66 -5.26 6.62
CA PHE A 73 1.98 -4.83 5.39
C PHE A 73 2.63 -5.35 4.10
N GLY A 74 3.80 -5.97 4.12
CA GLY A 74 4.54 -6.33 2.90
C GLY A 74 3.75 -7.19 1.89
N GLY A 75 2.81 -8.01 2.37
CA GLY A 75 1.93 -8.81 1.50
C GLY A 75 0.76 -8.05 0.85
N VAL A 76 0.47 -6.81 1.29
CA VAL A 76 -0.69 -6.01 0.84
C VAL A 76 -0.32 -4.60 0.39
N MET A 77 0.90 -4.14 0.65
CA MET A 77 1.34 -2.79 0.30
C MET A 77 1.50 -2.67 -1.22
N ALA A 78 0.92 -1.61 -1.79
CA ALA A 78 1.01 -1.33 -3.21
C ALA A 78 2.32 -0.60 -3.52
N ASN A 79 3.06 -1.09 -4.51
CA ASN A 79 4.17 -0.35 -5.11
C ASN A 79 3.58 0.82 -5.93
N LEU A 80 4.03 2.04 -5.65
CA LEU A 80 3.56 3.26 -6.33
C LEU A 80 4.06 3.38 -7.77
N ASN A 81 5.10 2.64 -8.14
CA ASN A 81 5.61 2.52 -9.51
C ASN A 81 4.96 1.38 -10.31
N ASN A 82 3.74 0.96 -9.94
CA ASN A 82 2.99 -0.06 -10.67
C ASN A 82 2.31 0.44 -11.97
N GLY A 83 2.53 1.71 -12.35
CA GLY A 83 1.94 2.33 -13.55
C GLY A 83 0.49 2.81 -13.39
N ASN A 84 -0.09 2.72 -12.19
CA ASN A 84 -1.48 3.13 -11.93
C ASN A 84 -1.59 4.39 -11.05
N MET A 85 -0.47 5.04 -10.74
CA MET A 85 -0.45 6.30 -10.02
C MET A 85 -0.48 7.45 -11.02
N TYR A 86 -1.41 8.39 -10.84
CA TYR A 86 -1.61 9.51 -11.75
C TYR A 86 -1.72 10.83 -10.98
N ASP A 87 -1.32 11.92 -11.62
CA ASP A 87 -1.67 13.26 -11.16
C ASP A 87 -3.13 13.62 -11.51
N ASN A 88 -3.56 14.81 -11.07
CA ASN A 88 -4.91 15.31 -11.35
C ASN A 88 -5.20 15.59 -12.84
N SER A 89 -4.17 15.56 -13.69
CA SER A 89 -4.27 15.76 -15.14
C SER A 89 -4.15 14.45 -15.93
N GLY A 90 -3.99 13.31 -15.25
CA GLY A 90 -3.90 11.99 -15.87
C GLY A 90 -2.51 11.62 -16.38
N HIS A 91 -1.46 12.31 -15.96
CA HIS A 91 -0.07 11.90 -16.21
C HIS A 91 0.35 10.83 -15.21
N VAL A 92 0.99 9.76 -15.68
CA VAL A 92 1.54 8.72 -14.80
C VAL A 92 2.62 9.32 -13.92
N LEU A 93 2.58 9.01 -12.63
CA LEU A 93 3.61 9.38 -11.66
C LEU A 93 4.65 8.28 -11.57
N THR A 94 5.92 8.66 -11.54
CA THR A 94 7.07 7.78 -11.29
C THR A 94 7.84 8.30 -10.09
N TYR A 95 7.98 7.45 -9.08
CA TYR A 95 8.81 7.67 -7.91
C TYR A 95 10.22 7.21 -8.21
N LYS A 96 11.20 8.05 -7.90
CA LYS A 96 12.62 7.76 -8.07
C LYS A 96 13.36 8.16 -6.81
N PHE A 97 14.51 7.56 -6.54
CA PHE A 97 15.37 8.09 -5.50
C PHE A 97 15.97 9.44 -5.90
N THR A 98 16.41 10.23 -4.92
CA THR A 98 17.31 11.36 -5.19
C THR A 98 18.60 10.83 -5.81
N ALA A 99 19.36 11.69 -6.50
CA ALA A 99 20.62 11.29 -7.11
C ALA A 99 21.63 10.72 -6.08
N GLU A 100 21.64 11.22 -4.84
CA GLU A 100 22.52 10.72 -3.77
C GLU A 100 22.08 9.32 -3.31
N ASP A 101 20.78 9.15 -3.08
CA ASP A 101 20.21 7.91 -2.55
C ASP A 101 20.19 6.80 -3.60
N GLU A 102 19.97 7.12 -4.88
CA GLU A 102 20.03 6.19 -6.01
C GLU A 102 21.42 5.53 -6.09
N VAL A 103 22.49 6.31 -5.94
CA VAL A 103 23.86 5.79 -5.97
C VAL A 103 24.10 4.83 -4.79
N THR A 104 23.59 5.18 -3.60
CA THR A 104 23.73 4.34 -2.40
C THR A 104 22.91 3.05 -2.50
N ALA A 105 21.64 3.15 -2.88
CA ALA A 105 20.78 1.99 -3.14
C ALA A 105 21.40 1.06 -4.19
N SER A 106 21.91 1.62 -5.30
CA SER A 106 22.60 0.87 -6.34
C SER A 106 23.85 0.14 -5.83
N ARG A 107 24.65 0.75 -4.95
CA ARG A 107 25.81 0.06 -4.33
C ARG A 107 25.38 -1.13 -3.48
N ILE A 108 24.32 -0.98 -2.67
CA ILE A 108 23.81 -2.05 -1.81
C ILE A 108 23.25 -3.20 -2.67
N LEU A 109 22.35 -2.88 -3.60
CA LEU A 109 21.66 -3.86 -4.45
C LEU A 109 22.60 -4.65 -5.36
N ASN A 110 23.63 -4.00 -5.90
CA ASN A 110 24.57 -4.61 -6.82
C ASN A 110 25.86 -5.13 -6.16
N GLY A 111 26.07 -4.83 -4.87
CA GLY A 111 27.31 -5.17 -4.16
C GLY A 111 27.47 -6.65 -3.80
N GLY A 112 26.45 -7.48 -4.02
CA GLY A 112 26.51 -8.95 -3.79
C GLY A 112 26.57 -9.38 -2.32
N LYS A 113 26.46 -8.45 -1.37
CA LYS A 113 26.58 -8.72 0.07
C LYS A 113 25.25 -8.96 0.79
N ILE A 114 24.11 -8.69 0.14
CA ILE A 114 22.78 -8.78 0.77
C ILE A 114 22.52 -10.19 1.31
N SER A 115 22.87 -11.24 0.54
CA SER A 115 22.66 -12.63 0.96
C SER A 115 23.47 -13.06 2.20
N GLY A 116 24.53 -12.32 2.55
CA GLY A 116 25.33 -12.55 3.75
C GLY A 116 25.05 -11.57 4.88
N SER A 117 24.13 -10.62 4.67
CA SER A 117 23.74 -9.63 5.67
C SER A 117 22.93 -10.26 6.79
N VAL A 118 22.92 -9.60 7.95
CA VAL A 118 22.00 -9.93 9.06
C VAL A 118 20.56 -9.49 8.79
N LEU A 119 20.35 -8.65 7.76
CA LEU A 119 19.04 -8.20 7.31
C LEU A 119 18.45 -9.19 6.30
N ASP A 120 17.12 -9.32 6.33
CA ASP A 120 16.33 -10.10 5.37
C ASP A 120 16.48 -9.52 3.95
N ASP A 121 16.84 -10.36 2.96
CA ASP A 121 17.05 -9.91 1.57
C ASP A 121 15.79 -9.29 0.95
N GLY A 122 14.61 -9.86 1.25
CA GLY A 122 13.34 -9.32 0.80
C GLY A 122 13.08 -7.93 1.39
N PHE A 123 13.36 -7.76 2.70
CA PHE A 123 13.27 -6.47 3.36
C PHE A 123 14.23 -5.44 2.75
N VAL A 124 15.51 -5.77 2.54
CA VAL A 124 16.48 -4.82 1.95
C VAL A 124 16.04 -4.38 0.55
N ARG A 125 15.50 -5.30 -0.26
CA ARG A 125 15.00 -4.97 -1.60
C ARG A 125 13.75 -4.12 -1.56
N TYR A 126 12.85 -4.40 -0.62
CA TYR A 126 11.67 -3.59 -0.36
C TYR A 126 12.06 -2.16 0.05
N GLU A 127 12.99 -2.04 0.99
CA GLU A 127 13.48 -0.75 1.52
C GLU A 127 14.14 0.12 0.44
N LEU A 128 14.84 -0.53 -0.50
CA LEU A 128 15.57 0.08 -1.61
C LEU A 128 14.79 0.06 -2.94
N ASP A 129 13.46 0.02 -2.88
CA ASP A 129 12.59 0.21 -4.05
C ASP A 129 11.89 1.59 -3.93
N PRO A 130 12.10 2.51 -4.90
CA PRO A 130 11.57 3.87 -4.82
C PRO A 130 10.03 3.91 -4.82
N GLY A 131 9.37 2.85 -5.29
CA GLY A 131 7.92 2.73 -5.27
C GLY A 131 7.32 2.47 -3.89
N TYR A 132 8.11 2.10 -2.89
CA TYR A 132 7.68 1.94 -1.49
C TYR A 132 8.21 3.05 -0.58
N SER A 133 9.21 3.80 -1.06
CA SER A 133 9.97 4.78 -0.27
C SER A 133 9.19 5.85 0.50
N PRO A 134 8.03 6.37 0.04
CA PRO A 134 7.36 7.46 0.75
C PRO A 134 6.98 7.19 2.21
N SER A 135 6.85 5.92 2.59
CA SER A 135 6.59 5.50 3.97
C SER A 135 7.84 5.14 4.78
N HIS A 136 8.99 5.01 4.14
CA HIS A 136 10.22 4.53 4.77
C HIS A 136 10.94 5.63 5.54
N LEU A 137 11.64 5.26 6.59
CA LEU A 137 12.36 6.16 7.49
C LEU A 137 13.86 5.87 7.54
N ALA A 138 14.27 4.63 7.24
CA ALA A 138 15.63 4.18 7.38
C ALA A 138 16.58 4.92 6.44
N ASN A 139 17.79 5.14 6.94
CA ASN A 139 18.83 5.83 6.21
C ASN A 139 19.64 4.84 5.36
N PHE A 140 19.78 5.08 4.06
CA PHE A 140 20.47 4.15 3.16
C PHE A 140 21.95 3.97 3.48
N GLN A 141 22.63 5.00 4.00
CA GLN A 141 24.03 4.87 4.45
C GLN A 141 24.13 3.97 5.69
N PHE A 142 23.12 4.00 6.57
CA PHE A 142 23.05 3.09 7.71
C PHE A 142 22.76 1.65 7.27
N ILE A 143 21.86 1.44 6.31
CA ILE A 143 21.62 0.11 5.72
C ILE A 143 22.90 -0.41 5.05
N GLU A 144 23.59 0.44 4.29
CA GLU A 144 24.86 0.11 3.63
C GLU A 144 25.92 -0.33 4.64
N SER A 145 26.03 0.34 5.79
CA SER A 145 27.00 -0.03 6.82
C SER A 145 26.73 -1.42 7.41
N ILE A 146 25.46 -1.78 7.61
CA ILE A 146 25.04 -3.10 8.11
C ILE A 146 25.30 -4.18 7.05
N VAL A 147 24.85 -3.96 5.81
CA VAL A 147 25.02 -4.93 4.72
C VAL A 147 26.50 -5.17 4.44
N ASN A 148 27.35 -4.15 4.57
CA ASN A 148 28.79 -4.29 4.35
C ASN A 148 29.54 -5.04 5.44
N GLN A 149 28.95 -5.24 6.62
CA GLN A 149 29.53 -6.04 7.72
C GLN A 149 29.38 -7.55 7.50
N ALA A 150 28.61 -7.97 6.50
CA ALA A 150 28.49 -9.36 6.07
C ALA A 150 29.87 -9.99 5.80
N GLY A 151 30.26 -10.95 6.64
CA GLY A 151 31.48 -11.75 6.47
C GLY A 151 32.78 -11.15 7.00
N GLN A 152 32.74 -10.00 7.69
CA GLN A 152 33.94 -9.46 8.34
C GLN A 152 34.05 -9.95 9.79
N ASN A 153 35.07 -10.75 10.08
CA ASN A 153 35.64 -10.79 11.43
C ASN A 153 36.11 -9.37 11.76
N HIS A 154 35.83 -8.89 12.97
CA HIS A 154 35.97 -7.51 13.48
C HIS A 154 37.37 -6.84 13.37
N ALA A 155 38.28 -7.31 12.52
CA ALA A 155 39.69 -6.91 12.48
C ALA A 155 40.02 -5.79 11.47
N ASP A 156 39.32 -5.65 10.34
CA ASP A 156 39.76 -4.75 9.27
C ASP A 156 38.76 -3.61 9.01
N LYS A 157 39.08 -2.44 9.59
CA LYS A 157 38.33 -1.18 9.49
C LYS A 157 38.57 -0.48 8.15
N GLU A 158 37.74 -0.77 7.16
CA GLU A 158 37.38 0.21 6.12
C GLU A 158 35.86 0.40 6.17
N GLN A 159 35.38 1.02 7.26
CA GLN A 159 33.99 1.41 7.45
C GLN A 159 33.72 2.74 6.73
N VAL A 160 32.52 2.86 6.15
CA VAL A 160 31.85 4.16 5.97
C VAL A 160 32.01 4.92 7.28
N SER A 161 32.63 6.11 7.26
CA SER A 161 33.12 6.74 8.49
C SER A 161 31.99 6.87 9.53
N ASP A 162 32.06 6.09 10.62
CA ASP A 162 31.08 6.06 11.72
C ASP A 162 30.76 7.47 12.26
N ALA A 163 31.65 8.44 12.06
CA ALA A 163 31.45 9.85 12.39
C ALA A 163 30.18 10.45 11.74
N GLN A 164 29.82 10.06 10.51
CA GLN A 164 28.64 10.61 9.82
C GLN A 164 27.31 10.12 10.42
N LEU A 165 27.33 8.97 11.10
CA LEU A 165 26.15 8.36 11.71
C LEU A 165 26.03 8.68 13.23
N SER A 166 26.96 9.47 13.77
CA SER A 166 26.93 9.89 15.17
C SER A 166 25.85 10.93 15.50
N VAL A 167 25.33 11.61 14.48
CA VAL A 167 24.24 12.59 14.59
C VAL A 167 23.14 12.18 13.64
N TYR A 168 21.96 11.91 14.18
CA TYR A 168 20.80 11.54 13.37
C TYR A 168 20.44 12.61 12.34
N GLN A 169 20.18 12.12 11.13
CA GLN A 169 19.59 12.88 10.03
C GLN A 169 18.41 12.10 9.49
N GLN A 170 17.22 12.70 9.57
CA GLN A 170 16.00 12.15 9.00
C GLN A 170 16.07 12.27 7.47
N LYS A 171 16.51 11.19 6.81
CA LYS A 171 16.62 11.13 5.34
C LYS A 171 15.65 10.15 4.68
N GLY A 172 15.17 9.12 5.37
CA GLY A 172 14.42 8.03 4.73
C GLY A 172 13.16 8.48 4.00
N ASN A 173 12.36 9.38 4.57
CA ASN A 173 11.16 9.90 3.89
C ASN A 173 11.44 11.12 2.99
N GLN A 174 12.72 11.43 2.76
CA GLN A 174 13.21 12.52 1.91
C GLN A 174 14.12 12.01 0.79
N ASN A 175 14.23 10.69 0.65
CA ASN A 175 15.14 10.03 -0.29
C ASN A 175 14.56 9.88 -1.70
N PHE A 176 13.37 10.44 -1.98
CA PHE A 176 12.68 10.27 -3.25
C PHE A 176 12.22 11.59 -3.88
N ILE A 177 12.04 11.54 -5.20
CA ILE A 177 11.38 12.56 -6.02
C ILE A 177 10.25 11.90 -6.81
N VAL A 178 9.28 12.71 -7.23
CA VAL A 178 8.16 12.26 -8.06
C VAL A 178 8.19 13.02 -9.38
N GLU A 179 8.20 12.28 -10.48
CA GLU A 179 8.12 12.83 -11.82
C GLU A 179 6.79 12.46 -12.47
N ALA A 180 6.17 13.41 -13.16
CA ALA A 180 5.00 13.18 -13.99
C ALA A 180 5.44 12.91 -15.43
N ALA A 181 4.82 11.94 -16.09
CA ALA A 181 4.98 11.73 -17.52
C ALA A 181 4.58 12.99 -18.32
N SER A 182 5.23 13.21 -19.46
CA SER A 182 4.91 14.35 -20.34
C SER A 182 3.54 14.26 -21.00
N GLU A 183 3.00 13.04 -21.16
CA GLU A 183 1.70 12.81 -21.77
C GLU A 183 0.72 12.19 -20.77
N ALA A 184 -0.51 12.69 -20.79
CA ALA A 184 -1.60 12.13 -20.02
C ALA A 184 -2.10 10.83 -20.67
N THR A 185 -2.02 9.73 -19.93
CA THR A 185 -2.41 8.40 -20.42
C THR A 185 -3.59 7.81 -19.66
N LEU A 186 -4.01 8.42 -18.55
CA LEU A 186 -5.23 8.01 -17.84
C LEU A 186 -6.44 8.19 -18.76
N LYS A 187 -7.01 7.07 -19.19
CA LYS A 187 -8.25 7.07 -19.94
C LYS A 187 -9.42 7.27 -18.98
N ILE A 188 -9.86 8.51 -18.86
CA ILE A 188 -11.10 8.82 -18.15
C ILE A 188 -12.25 8.60 -19.15
N PRO A 189 -13.10 7.58 -18.97
CA PRO A 189 -14.28 7.43 -19.82
C PRO A 189 -15.15 8.68 -19.68
N GLU A 190 -15.80 9.10 -20.76
CA GLU A 190 -16.73 10.24 -20.71
C GLU A 190 -17.80 9.92 -19.66
N PRO A 191 -17.97 10.74 -18.61
CA PRO A 191 -18.97 10.49 -17.58
C PRO A 191 -20.36 10.64 -18.18
N ASP A 192 -21.39 10.02 -17.63
CA ASP A 192 -22.76 10.16 -18.14
C ASP A 192 -23.31 11.59 -17.97
N PHE A 193 -22.89 12.26 -16.91
CA PHE A 193 -23.27 13.63 -16.61
C PHE A 193 -22.16 14.29 -15.80
N GLY A 194 -22.13 15.62 -15.82
CA GLY A 194 -21.22 16.41 -15.03
C GLY A 194 -21.91 17.62 -14.43
N SER A 195 -21.18 18.38 -13.62
CA SER A 195 -21.65 19.64 -13.06
C SER A 195 -20.55 20.67 -13.16
N VAL A 196 -20.89 21.87 -13.65
CA VAL A 196 -20.00 23.04 -13.63
C VAL A 196 -20.70 24.13 -12.84
N ASN A 197 -20.06 24.62 -11.77
CA ASN A 197 -20.62 25.64 -10.88
C ASN A 197 -22.02 25.31 -10.35
N GLY A 198 -22.26 24.04 -10.03
CA GLY A 198 -23.56 23.56 -9.51
C GLY A 198 -24.64 23.36 -10.58
N LYS A 199 -24.36 23.63 -11.86
CA LYS A 199 -25.28 23.37 -12.97
C LYS A 199 -24.92 22.05 -13.65
N PHE A 200 -25.84 21.08 -13.56
CA PHE A 200 -25.68 19.79 -14.20
C PHE A 200 -25.82 19.86 -15.73
N PHE A 201 -25.11 18.98 -16.42
CA PHE A 201 -25.25 18.70 -17.84
C PHE A 201 -25.12 17.19 -18.08
N VAL A 202 -25.77 16.69 -19.13
CA VAL A 202 -25.66 15.28 -19.56
C VAL A 202 -24.74 15.22 -20.78
N THR A 203 -23.84 14.25 -20.81
CA THR A 203 -22.86 14.09 -21.90
C THR A 203 -23.44 13.28 -23.06
N ALA A 204 -22.68 13.16 -24.15
CA ALA A 204 -23.10 12.31 -25.26
C ALA A 204 -23.21 10.83 -24.85
N THR A 205 -22.28 10.35 -24.03
CA THR A 205 -22.34 9.00 -23.42
C THR A 205 -23.55 8.84 -22.52
N GLY A 206 -23.83 9.81 -21.64
CA GLY A 206 -25.02 9.75 -20.79
C GLY A 206 -26.32 9.75 -21.56
N LEU A 207 -26.41 10.51 -22.66
CA LEU A 207 -27.59 10.47 -23.52
C LEU A 207 -27.84 9.07 -24.11
N LYS A 208 -26.78 8.36 -24.51
CA LYS A 208 -26.86 6.97 -25.01
C LYS A 208 -27.27 6.00 -23.90
N HIS A 209 -26.86 6.26 -22.66
CA HIS A 209 -27.23 5.47 -21.47
C HIS A 209 -28.56 5.90 -20.82
N GLY A 210 -29.31 6.82 -21.47
CA GLY A 210 -30.67 7.18 -21.07
C GLY A 210 -30.77 8.36 -20.12
N PHE A 211 -29.65 8.98 -19.75
CA PHE A 211 -29.65 10.17 -18.92
C PHE A 211 -30.21 11.38 -19.67
N ARG A 212 -30.98 12.21 -18.99
CA ARG A 212 -31.56 13.47 -19.50
C ARG A 212 -31.53 14.52 -18.38
N LEU A 213 -31.66 15.78 -18.77
CA LEU A 213 -31.78 16.90 -17.83
C LEU A 213 -33.23 17.39 -17.83
N GLU A 214 -33.92 17.26 -16.69
CA GLU A 214 -35.32 17.68 -16.52
C GLU A 214 -35.44 18.59 -15.30
N GLY A 215 -35.91 19.82 -15.49
CA GLY A 215 -36.04 20.80 -14.40
C GLY A 215 -34.73 21.08 -13.66
N GLY A 216 -33.58 20.96 -14.34
CA GLY A 216 -32.25 21.13 -13.74
C GLY A 216 -31.72 19.91 -12.98
N LYS A 217 -32.47 18.80 -12.95
CA LYS A 217 -32.06 17.54 -12.33
C LYS A 217 -31.67 16.52 -13.41
N VAL A 218 -30.68 15.70 -13.10
CA VAL A 218 -30.34 14.54 -13.93
C VAL A 218 -31.35 13.43 -13.65
N VAL A 219 -32.01 12.93 -14.69
CA VAL A 219 -32.93 11.79 -14.63
C VAL A 219 -32.45 10.72 -15.62
N GLN A 220 -32.71 9.45 -15.32
CA GLN A 220 -32.40 8.35 -16.23
C GLN A 220 -33.69 7.72 -16.72
N HIS A 221 -33.89 7.72 -18.03
CA HIS A 221 -34.98 6.99 -18.67
C HIS A 221 -34.51 5.59 -19.04
N PRO A 222 -35.42 4.58 -19.02
CA PRO A 222 -35.10 3.26 -19.53
C PRO A 222 -34.66 3.39 -20.99
N VAL A 223 -33.45 2.92 -21.28
CA VAL A 223 -33.03 2.68 -22.67
C VAL A 223 -33.32 1.21 -22.94
N ASP A 224 -33.91 0.89 -24.09
CA ASP A 224 -33.98 -0.50 -24.57
C ASP A 224 -32.57 -0.98 -24.92
N VAL A 225 -31.78 -1.34 -23.90
CA VAL A 225 -30.44 -1.94 -24.06
C VAL A 225 -30.53 -3.29 -24.80
N PHE A 226 -31.73 -3.86 -24.88
CA PHE A 226 -32.01 -5.21 -25.35
C PHE A 226 -32.21 -5.37 -26.87
N GLN A 227 -32.32 -4.28 -27.65
CA GLN A 227 -32.53 -4.44 -29.10
C GLN A 227 -31.32 -5.00 -29.86
N ASN A 228 -30.12 -4.97 -29.27
CA ASN A 228 -28.88 -5.47 -29.90
C ASN A 228 -28.33 -6.77 -29.27
N LEU A 229 -29.02 -7.39 -28.32
CA LEU A 229 -28.64 -8.72 -27.82
C LEU A 229 -28.95 -9.75 -28.90
N SER A 230 -27.88 -10.31 -29.48
CA SER A 230 -27.97 -11.34 -30.52
C SER A 230 -28.92 -12.46 -30.07
N LYS A 231 -29.69 -13.03 -31.02
CA LYS A 231 -30.69 -14.06 -30.73
C LYS A 231 -30.11 -15.27 -29.99
N THR A 232 -28.80 -15.50 -30.07
CA THR A 232 -28.05 -16.50 -29.30
C THR A 232 -27.29 -15.86 -28.13
N PRO A 233 -27.46 -16.35 -26.88
CA PRO A 233 -26.70 -15.85 -25.72
C PRO A 233 -25.21 -16.19 -25.90
N LYS A 234 -24.34 -15.20 -25.69
CA LYS A 234 -22.88 -15.36 -25.82
C LYS A 234 -22.18 -15.36 -24.47
N THR A 235 -22.85 -14.91 -23.41
CA THR A 235 -22.30 -14.84 -22.06
C THR A 235 -23.25 -15.44 -21.02
N LEU A 236 -22.70 -15.78 -19.85
CA LEU A 236 -23.48 -16.22 -18.69
C LEU A 236 -24.47 -15.16 -18.23
N LEU A 237 -24.11 -13.87 -18.33
CA LEU A 237 -25.02 -12.77 -18.01
C LEU A 237 -26.22 -12.71 -18.98
N ASP A 238 -26.01 -12.98 -20.28
CA ASP A 238 -27.09 -13.07 -21.27
C ASP A 238 -28.06 -14.22 -20.96
N TYR A 239 -27.55 -15.33 -20.41
CA TYR A 239 -28.35 -16.49 -20.04
C TYR A 239 -29.30 -16.14 -18.87
N PHE A 240 -28.79 -15.50 -17.82
CA PHE A 240 -29.60 -15.14 -16.65
C PHE A 240 -30.66 -14.09 -16.97
N LEU A 241 -30.34 -13.09 -17.79
CA LEU A 241 -31.29 -12.05 -18.18
C LEU A 241 -32.44 -12.60 -19.05
N LYS A 242 -32.18 -13.65 -19.84
CA LYS A 242 -33.25 -14.33 -20.61
C LYS A 242 -34.06 -15.32 -19.79
N ALA A 243 -33.47 -15.95 -18.77
CA ALA A 243 -34.20 -16.85 -17.87
C ALA A 243 -35.35 -16.11 -17.16
N ASP A 244 -35.11 -14.86 -16.76
CA ASP A 244 -36.09 -14.00 -16.08
C ASP A 244 -37.25 -13.58 -17.00
N GLU A 245 -37.02 -13.47 -18.32
CA GLU A 245 -38.09 -13.24 -19.31
C GLU A 245 -38.95 -14.49 -19.58
N ALA A 246 -38.37 -15.69 -19.46
CA ALA A 246 -39.10 -16.95 -19.61
C ALA A 246 -39.98 -17.24 -18.39
N ASP A 247 -39.52 -16.89 -17.19
CA ASP A 247 -40.25 -17.11 -15.93
C ASP A 247 -41.45 -16.17 -15.73
N LYS A 248 -41.51 -15.02 -16.44
CA LYS A 248 -42.70 -14.15 -16.45
C LYS A 248 -43.95 -14.80 -17.06
N LYS A 249 -43.85 -15.97 -17.69
CA LYS A 249 -45.00 -16.75 -18.18
C LYS A 249 -45.60 -17.73 -17.16
N THR A 250 -45.00 -17.89 -15.99
CA THR A 250 -45.51 -18.83 -14.97
C THR A 250 -45.68 -18.11 -13.64
N THR A 251 -46.94 -17.79 -13.30
CA THR A 251 -47.32 -17.26 -12.00
C THR A 251 -46.95 -18.24 -10.89
N GLY A 252 -45.91 -17.92 -10.13
CA GLY A 252 -45.50 -18.64 -8.93
C GLY A 252 -44.46 -17.83 -8.17
N ILE A 253 -44.85 -17.36 -6.98
CA ILE A 253 -44.09 -16.46 -6.11
C ILE A 253 -42.62 -16.87 -6.02
N THR A 254 -41.72 -16.01 -6.52
CA THR A 254 -40.30 -16.07 -6.20
C THR A 254 -39.83 -14.68 -5.83
N GLN A 255 -39.32 -14.54 -4.62
CA GLN A 255 -38.83 -13.28 -4.07
C GLN A 255 -37.55 -12.84 -4.81
N PRO A 256 -37.39 -11.56 -5.13
CA PRO A 256 -36.18 -11.07 -5.78
C PRO A 256 -34.96 -11.16 -4.86
N LEU A 257 -33.84 -11.57 -5.43
CA LEU A 257 -32.51 -11.75 -4.82
C LEU A 257 -31.93 -10.50 -4.12
N PHE A 258 -32.54 -9.32 -4.28
CA PHE A 258 -32.04 -8.08 -3.66
C PHE A 258 -32.03 -8.11 -2.12
N ASN A 259 -32.76 -9.02 -1.49
CA ASN A 259 -32.70 -9.22 -0.03
C ASN A 259 -31.44 -9.97 0.46
N PHE A 260 -30.58 -10.48 -0.43
CA PHE A 260 -29.39 -11.24 -0.01
C PHE A 260 -28.20 -10.36 0.39
N PHE A 261 -28.14 -9.12 -0.11
CA PHE A 261 -26.99 -8.23 0.12
C PHE A 261 -27.19 -7.17 1.21
N TYR A 262 -28.44 -6.90 1.62
CA TYR A 262 -28.75 -5.98 2.72
C TYR A 262 -29.99 -6.44 3.51
N PRO A 263 -29.85 -7.16 4.63
CA PRO A 263 -30.97 -7.38 5.53
C PRO A 263 -31.31 -6.05 6.22
N SER A 264 -32.51 -5.54 6.01
CA SER A 264 -33.06 -4.43 6.79
C SER A 264 -33.30 -4.90 8.23
N GLU A 265 -32.61 -4.32 9.21
CA GLU A 265 -32.92 -4.51 10.62
C GLU A 265 -34.35 -4.01 10.90
N THR A 266 -35.22 -4.93 11.33
CA THR A 266 -36.58 -4.61 11.75
C THR A 266 -36.56 -3.97 13.13
N LEU A 267 -36.82 -2.67 13.20
CA LEU A 267 -37.24 -2.01 14.45
C LEU A 267 -38.65 -2.53 14.81
N THR A 268 -38.74 -3.41 15.80
CA THR A 268 -40.02 -3.76 16.42
C THR A 268 -40.39 -2.70 17.44
N GLU A 269 -41.33 -1.82 17.06
CA GLU A 269 -42.09 -0.99 17.99
C GLU A 269 -43.14 -1.88 18.68
N ASN A 270 -42.98 -2.09 19.98
CA ASN A 270 -44.02 -2.65 20.84
C ASN A 270 -45.05 -1.56 21.14
N GLN A 271 -46.32 -1.79 20.79
CA GLN A 271 -47.56 -1.30 21.40
C GLN A 271 -48.73 -1.75 20.49
N LYS A 272 -49.84 -2.33 20.94
CA LYS A 272 -50.48 -2.45 22.25
C LYS A 272 -51.50 -3.59 22.17
#